data_AF-A0A0F9H8R2-F1
#
_entry.id   AF-A0A0F9H8R2-F1
#
_cell.length_a   1.000
_cell.length_b   1.000
_cell.length_c   1.000
_cell.angle_alpha   90.00
_cell.angle_beta   90.00
_cell.angle_gamma   90.00
#
_symmetry.space_group_name_H-M   'P 1'
#
loop_
_entity.id
_entity.type
_entity.pdbx_description
1 polymer ?
#
loop_
_entity_poly.entity_id
_entity_poly.type
_entity_poly.pdbx_seq_one_letter_code
_entity_poly.pdbx_strand_id
1 'polypeptide(L)'
;RWGELYAFGAGTGIGKTDFMTQQIAYDVKVLGEKAGVIYLEAKPTDTGKRIAGKVDGVRYHVPDEAWDKEQLRKTLGDLKGNVYFYDSWGETDWEVVKAKVRYMATALGVRIFYLDHLTAMADTSNEKESIEQLMKELAGLANELNIMVHFVSHLSTPEGKSHEEGGRVMIKHFKGSRAIGFWSYFMFGLERNQQAEDVNERVS
;
A
#
# COMPACT_ATOMS: atom_id res chain seq x y z
N ARG A 1 -7.19 7.55 11.64
CA ARG A 1 -7.72 8.93 11.73
C ARG A 1 -6.72 9.85 11.06
N TRP A 2 -7.03 11.14 10.91
CA TRP A 2 -6.07 12.10 10.37
C TRP A 2 -4.87 12.26 11.33
N GLY A 3 -3.67 12.41 10.78
CA GLY A 3 -2.44 12.46 11.57
C GLY A 3 -1.90 11.08 11.99
N GLU A 4 -2.47 9.99 11.49
CA GLU A 4 -2.12 8.63 11.91
C GLU A 4 -1.48 7.79 10.79
N LEU A 5 -0.61 6.88 11.19
CA LEU A 5 0.04 5.87 10.36
C LEU A 5 -0.53 4.49 10.61
N TYR A 6 -0.92 3.79 9.54
CA TYR A 6 -1.56 2.48 9.56
C TYR A 6 -0.65 1.49 8.82
N ALA A 7 -0.08 0.54 9.55
CA ALA A 7 0.87 -0.44 9.00
C ALA A 7 0.16 -1.71 8.53
N PHE A 8 0.56 -2.22 7.37
CA PHE A 8 0.11 -3.51 6.84
C PHE A 8 1.31 -4.42 6.59
N GLY A 9 1.20 -5.66 7.06
CA GLY A 9 2.21 -6.69 6.89
C GLY A 9 1.57 -8.01 6.48
N ALA A 10 2.16 -8.69 5.52
CA ALA A 10 1.73 -10.02 5.09
C ALA A 10 2.86 -10.75 4.36
N GLY A 11 2.76 -12.07 4.28
CA GLY A 11 3.60 -12.90 3.42
C GLY A 11 3.53 -12.47 1.94
N THR A 12 4.47 -12.97 1.17
CA THR A 12 4.55 -12.74 -0.28
C THR A 12 3.37 -13.39 -0.98
N GLY A 13 2.72 -12.67 -1.90
CA GLY A 13 1.56 -13.19 -2.63
C GLY A 13 0.28 -13.40 -1.81
N ILE A 14 0.25 -13.01 -0.52
CA ILE A 14 -0.92 -13.19 0.36
C ILE A 14 -2.10 -12.29 -0.03
N GLY A 15 -1.84 -11.16 -0.71
CA GLY A 15 -2.90 -10.26 -1.21
C GLY A 15 -2.80 -8.81 -0.75
N LYS A 16 -1.65 -8.34 -0.23
CA LYS A 16 -1.45 -6.96 0.24
C LYS A 16 -1.91 -5.91 -0.78
N THR A 17 -1.39 -5.99 -2.01
CA THR A 17 -1.74 -5.06 -3.09
C THR A 17 -3.22 -5.14 -3.46
N ASP A 18 -3.81 -6.34 -3.39
CA ASP A 18 -5.23 -6.53 -3.69
C ASP A 18 -6.13 -5.86 -2.63
N PHE A 19 -5.81 -6.06 -1.35
CA PHE A 19 -6.47 -5.38 -0.22
C PHE A 19 -6.33 -3.85 -0.33
N MET A 20 -5.12 -3.36 -0.57
CA MET A 20 -4.87 -1.91 -0.66
C MET A 20 -5.61 -1.28 -1.84
N THR A 21 -5.61 -1.93 -3.01
CA THR A 21 -6.40 -1.43 -4.16
C THR A 21 -7.91 -1.51 -3.95
N GLN A 22 -8.40 -2.49 -3.19
CA GLN A 22 -9.80 -2.55 -2.76
C GLN A 22 -10.15 -1.37 -1.84
N GLN A 23 -9.28 -1.06 -0.87
CA GLN A 23 -9.51 0.07 0.04
C GLN A 23 -9.46 1.41 -0.71
N ILE A 24 -8.51 1.60 -1.63
CA ILE A 24 -8.45 2.79 -2.49
C ILE A 24 -9.75 2.97 -3.28
N ALA A 25 -10.25 1.90 -3.89
CA ALA A 25 -11.50 1.95 -4.65
C ALA A 25 -12.69 2.34 -3.76
N TYR A 26 -12.75 1.79 -2.54
CA TYR A 26 -13.80 2.12 -1.57
C TYR A 26 -13.72 3.59 -1.12
N ASP A 27 -12.54 4.07 -0.72
CA ASP A 27 -12.34 5.45 -0.27
C ASP A 27 -12.77 6.45 -1.35
N VAL A 28 -12.42 6.17 -2.61
CA VAL A 28 -12.72 7.07 -3.73
C VAL A 28 -14.19 7.00 -4.15
N LYS A 29 -14.76 5.79 -4.31
CA LYS A 29 -16.09 5.64 -4.90
C LYS A 29 -17.22 5.67 -3.88
N VAL A 30 -16.96 5.26 -2.65
CA VAL A 30 -17.97 5.18 -1.60
C VAL A 30 -17.85 6.35 -0.63
N LEU A 31 -16.62 6.68 -0.20
CA LEU A 31 -16.42 7.80 0.75
C LEU A 31 -16.23 9.16 0.06
N GLY A 32 -15.93 9.17 -1.25
CA GLY A 32 -15.68 10.41 -2.00
C GLY A 32 -14.36 11.08 -1.62
N GLU A 33 -13.43 10.35 -1.01
CA GLU A 33 -12.13 10.85 -0.57
C GLU A 33 -11.09 10.76 -1.69
N LYS A 34 -10.13 11.69 -1.68
CA LYS A 34 -9.00 11.67 -2.63
C LYS A 34 -7.86 10.81 -2.08
N ALA A 35 -7.31 9.97 -2.94
CA ALA A 35 -6.24 9.03 -2.60
C ALA A 35 -4.93 9.35 -3.34
N GLY A 36 -3.83 9.38 -2.60
CA GLY A 36 -2.46 9.41 -3.12
C GLY A 36 -1.86 8.01 -3.09
N VAL A 37 -1.39 7.53 -4.23
CA VAL A 37 -0.88 6.16 -4.40
C VAL A 37 0.60 6.21 -4.72
N ILE A 38 1.42 5.73 -3.80
CA ILE A 38 2.87 5.74 -3.83
C ILE A 38 3.34 4.29 -3.84
N TYR A 39 3.17 3.64 -5.00
CA TYR A 39 3.61 2.28 -5.20
C TYR A 39 4.94 2.32 -5.93
N LEU A 40 6.01 2.00 -5.20
CA LEU A 40 7.38 2.21 -5.66
C LEU A 40 7.85 1.13 -6.64
N GLU A 41 7.29 -0.07 -6.54
CA GLU A 41 7.63 -1.22 -7.40
C GLU A 41 6.63 -1.42 -8.56
N ALA A 42 5.44 -0.82 -8.50
CA ALA A 42 4.37 -1.04 -9.48
C ALA A 42 4.13 0.19 -10.35
N LYS A 43 3.97 -0.01 -11.66
CA LYS A 43 3.66 1.09 -12.58
C LYS A 43 2.28 1.69 -12.26
N PRO A 44 2.11 3.03 -12.37
CA PRO A 44 0.81 3.67 -12.22
C PRO A 44 -0.27 3.08 -13.13
N THR A 45 0.09 2.67 -14.36
CA THR A 45 -0.84 2.06 -15.31
C THR A 45 -1.40 0.73 -14.83
N ASP A 46 -0.58 -0.10 -14.19
CA ASP A 46 -1.00 -1.41 -13.70
C ASP A 46 -1.82 -1.26 -12.43
N THR A 47 -1.41 -0.35 -11.55
CA THR A 47 -2.16 -0.02 -10.33
C THR A 47 -3.53 0.60 -10.66
N GLY A 48 -3.60 1.49 -11.63
CA GLY A 48 -4.85 2.08 -12.11
C GLY A 48 -5.84 1.03 -12.64
N LYS A 49 -5.36 0.05 -13.43
CA LYS A 49 -6.20 -1.09 -13.88
C LYS A 49 -6.71 -1.94 -12.72
N ARG A 50 -5.88 -2.18 -11.70
CA ARG A 50 -6.30 -2.93 -10.50
C ARG A 50 -7.40 -2.19 -9.75
N ILE A 51 -7.24 -0.90 -9.50
CA ILE A 51 -8.25 -0.08 -8.82
C ILE A 51 -9.55 -0.04 -9.64
N ALA A 52 -9.48 0.24 -10.94
CA ALA A 52 -10.65 0.20 -11.82
C ALA A 52 -11.35 -1.16 -11.78
N GLY A 53 -10.56 -2.23 -11.71
CA GLY A 53 -11.10 -3.58 -11.60
C GLY A 53 -11.86 -3.84 -10.30
N LYS A 54 -11.41 -3.25 -9.19
CA LYS A 54 -12.15 -3.30 -7.92
C LYS A 54 -13.44 -2.49 -7.96
N VAL A 55 -13.45 -1.37 -8.68
CA VAL A 55 -14.65 -0.54 -8.88
C VAL A 55 -15.71 -1.29 -9.70
N ASP A 56 -15.29 -1.94 -10.78
CA ASP A 56 -16.20 -2.57 -11.74
C ASP A 56 -16.52 -4.04 -11.44
N GLY A 57 -15.78 -4.67 -10.53
CA GLY A 57 -15.85 -6.11 -10.31
C GLY A 57 -15.24 -6.94 -11.45
N VAL A 58 -14.32 -6.35 -12.24
CA VAL A 58 -13.69 -6.96 -13.43
C VAL A 58 -12.19 -7.04 -13.26
N ARG A 59 -11.53 -8.14 -13.65
CA ARG A 59 -10.08 -8.29 -13.46
C ARG A 59 -9.26 -7.72 -14.64
N TYR A 60 -9.34 -6.42 -14.88
CA TYR A 60 -8.64 -5.74 -15.99
C TYR A 60 -7.11 -5.89 -16.04
N HIS A 61 -6.48 -6.37 -14.97
CA HIS A 61 -5.04 -6.60 -14.91
C HIS A 61 -4.62 -7.99 -15.39
N VAL A 62 -5.58 -8.89 -15.66
CA VAL A 62 -5.33 -10.24 -16.19
C VAL A 62 -5.27 -10.15 -17.73
N PRO A 63 -4.15 -10.55 -18.37
CA PRO A 63 -3.94 -10.37 -19.81
C PRO A 63 -4.90 -11.17 -20.73
N ASP A 64 -5.46 -12.27 -20.23
CA ASP A 64 -6.18 -13.27 -21.05
C ASP A 64 -7.71 -13.24 -20.91
N GLU A 65 -8.24 -12.27 -20.17
CA GLU A 65 -9.69 -12.12 -20.00
C GLU A 65 -10.22 -11.11 -21.03
N ALA A 66 -11.25 -11.49 -21.79
CA ALA A 66 -11.90 -10.58 -22.73
C ALA A 66 -12.77 -9.58 -21.96
N TRP A 67 -12.21 -8.43 -21.62
CA TRP A 67 -12.92 -7.34 -20.94
C TRP A 67 -13.18 -6.15 -21.87
N ASP A 68 -14.22 -5.39 -21.53
CA ASP A 68 -14.62 -4.20 -22.26
C ASP A 68 -13.61 -3.05 -22.05
N LYS A 69 -12.90 -2.70 -23.13
CA LYS A 69 -11.91 -1.61 -23.13
C LYS A 69 -12.53 -0.23 -23.00
N GLU A 70 -13.79 -0.06 -23.39
CA GLU A 70 -14.52 1.20 -23.23
C GLU A 70 -14.92 1.40 -21.77
N GLN A 71 -15.43 0.35 -21.12
CA GLN A 71 -15.72 0.35 -19.69
C GLN A 71 -14.47 0.72 -18.87
N LEU A 72 -13.33 0.05 -19.11
CA LEU A 72 -12.08 0.40 -18.42
C LEU A 72 -11.69 1.87 -18.62
N ARG A 73 -11.79 2.40 -19.84
CA ARG A 73 -11.45 3.80 -20.12
C ARG A 73 -12.35 4.76 -19.37
N LYS A 74 -13.66 4.46 -19.32
CA LYS A 74 -14.63 5.25 -18.56
C LYS A 74 -14.28 5.27 -17.09
N THR A 75 -14.05 4.11 -16.48
CA THR A 75 -13.72 3.98 -15.06
C THR A 75 -12.40 4.68 -14.72
N LEU A 76 -11.36 4.53 -15.54
CA LEU A 76 -10.10 5.28 -15.37
C LEU A 76 -10.31 6.80 -15.52
N GLY A 77 -11.20 7.22 -16.41
CA GLY A 77 -11.61 8.62 -16.55
C GLY A 77 -12.25 9.16 -15.28
N ASP A 78 -13.15 8.39 -14.66
CA ASP A 78 -13.83 8.75 -13.41
C ASP A 78 -12.89 8.80 -12.20
N LEU A 79 -11.81 8.00 -12.20
CA LEU A 79 -10.78 8.05 -11.16
C LEU A 79 -9.88 9.28 -11.28
N LYS A 80 -9.81 9.93 -12.46
CA LYS A 80 -8.97 11.10 -12.69
C LYS A 80 -9.43 12.27 -11.81
N GLY A 81 -8.49 12.85 -11.06
CA GLY A 81 -8.78 13.93 -10.12
C GLY A 81 -9.19 13.46 -8.71
N ASN A 82 -9.39 12.14 -8.54
CA ASN A 82 -9.65 11.52 -7.25
C ASN A 82 -8.50 10.61 -6.80
N VAL A 83 -7.83 9.95 -7.75
CA VAL A 83 -6.63 9.14 -7.51
C VAL A 83 -5.42 9.83 -8.15
N TYR A 84 -4.37 10.02 -7.34
CA TYR A 84 -3.11 10.63 -7.78
C TYR A 84 -1.98 9.63 -7.57
N PHE A 85 -1.28 9.30 -8.64
CA PHE A 85 -0.17 8.35 -8.59
C PHE A 85 1.16 9.10 -8.48
N TYR A 86 2.05 8.58 -7.65
CA TYR A 86 3.48 8.84 -7.78
C TYR A 86 4.05 7.88 -8.82
N ASP A 87 4.69 8.43 -9.85
CA ASP A 87 5.41 7.65 -10.84
C ASP A 87 6.89 7.66 -10.45
N SER A 88 7.37 6.55 -9.89
CA SER A 88 8.66 6.50 -9.23
C SER A 88 9.82 6.58 -10.21
N TRP A 89 9.74 6.10 -11.46
CA TRP A 89 10.88 6.02 -12.41
C TRP A 89 12.24 5.60 -11.77
N GLY A 90 12.22 4.84 -10.68
CA GLY A 90 13.41 4.45 -9.90
C GLY A 90 13.87 5.42 -8.80
N GLU A 91 13.25 6.58 -8.65
CA GLU A 91 13.44 7.50 -7.55
C GLU A 91 12.65 7.00 -6.33
N THR A 92 13.38 6.40 -5.40
CA THR A 92 12.88 5.89 -4.11
C THR A 92 13.42 6.73 -2.94
N ASP A 93 14.01 7.88 -3.25
CA ASP A 93 14.52 8.81 -2.26
C ASP A 93 13.38 9.40 -1.43
N TRP A 94 13.53 9.32 -0.11
CA TRP A 94 12.52 9.76 0.83
C TRP A 94 12.19 11.25 0.72
N GLU A 95 13.18 12.12 0.51
CA GLU A 95 12.95 13.56 0.43
C GLU A 95 12.12 13.93 -0.81
N VAL A 96 12.33 13.20 -1.91
CA VAL A 96 11.52 13.35 -3.12
C VAL A 96 10.08 12.90 -2.87
N VAL A 97 9.90 11.70 -2.30
CA VAL A 97 8.56 11.16 -2.00
C VAL A 97 7.81 12.09 -1.04
N LYS A 98 8.47 12.56 0.02
CA LYS A 98 7.95 13.51 0.99
C LYS A 98 7.52 14.83 0.34
N ALA A 99 8.32 15.38 -0.57
CA ALA A 99 7.95 16.59 -1.32
C ALA A 99 6.69 16.37 -2.18
N LYS A 100 6.54 15.20 -2.80
CA LYS A 100 5.36 14.85 -3.59
C LYS A 100 4.12 14.63 -2.73
N VAL A 101 4.26 13.98 -1.57
CA VAL A 101 3.18 13.85 -0.57
C VAL A 101 2.68 15.23 -0.15
N ARG A 102 3.61 16.16 0.18
CA ARG A 102 3.26 17.54 0.53
C ARG A 102 2.49 18.23 -0.59
N TYR A 103 2.96 18.11 -1.82
CA TYR A 103 2.27 18.70 -2.98
C TYR A 103 0.86 18.12 -3.16
N MET A 104 0.71 16.80 -3.12
CA MET A 104 -0.61 16.15 -3.24
C MET A 104 -1.56 16.57 -2.12
N ALA A 105 -1.05 16.67 -0.88
CA ALA A 105 -1.86 17.08 0.26
C ALA A 105 -2.32 18.53 0.17
N THR A 106 -1.39 19.45 -0.10
CA THR A 106 -1.64 20.90 -0.04
C THR A 106 -2.27 21.47 -1.30
N ALA A 107 -1.82 21.05 -2.49
CA ALA A 107 -2.28 21.60 -3.76
C ALA A 107 -3.45 20.81 -4.36
N LEU A 108 -3.51 19.49 -4.14
CA LEU A 108 -4.54 18.63 -4.74
C LEU A 108 -5.63 18.22 -3.74
N GLY A 109 -5.41 18.50 -2.44
CA GLY A 109 -6.36 18.19 -1.37
C GLY A 109 -6.43 16.70 -1.04
N VAL A 110 -5.38 15.93 -1.31
CA VAL A 110 -5.31 14.50 -0.97
C VAL A 110 -5.13 14.33 0.54
N ARG A 111 -5.95 13.49 1.16
CA ARG A 111 -5.91 13.27 2.62
C ARG A 111 -5.55 11.85 3.02
N ILE A 112 -5.72 10.89 2.10
CA ILE A 112 -5.41 9.47 2.33
C ILE A 112 -4.28 9.07 1.40
N PHE A 113 -3.22 8.49 1.95
CA PHE A 113 -2.07 8.03 1.20
C PHE A 113 -1.87 6.52 1.38
N TYR A 114 -1.44 5.88 0.30
CA TYR A 114 -1.12 4.45 0.22
C TYR A 114 0.32 4.30 -0.24
N LEU A 115 1.18 3.82 0.65
CA LEU A 115 2.62 3.66 0.42
C LEU A 115 2.98 2.17 0.38
N ASP A 116 3.45 1.68 -0.76
CA ASP A 116 3.84 0.27 -0.96
C ASP A 116 5.19 0.19 -1.71
N HIS A 117 6.31 -0.19 -1.08
CA HIS A 117 6.49 -0.53 0.33
C HIS A 117 7.52 0.39 1.01
N LEU A 118 7.36 0.59 2.31
CA LEU A 118 8.19 1.46 3.15
C LEU A 118 9.69 1.16 3.01
N THR A 119 10.06 -0.12 3.00
CA THR A 119 11.46 -0.55 2.97
C THR A 119 12.17 -0.28 1.65
N ALA A 120 11.46 0.09 0.56
CA ALA A 120 12.09 0.46 -0.70
C ALA A 120 12.83 1.80 -0.61
N MET A 121 12.46 2.64 0.35
CA MET A 121 13.10 3.94 0.60
C MET A 121 14.20 3.86 1.68
N ALA A 122 14.47 2.67 2.21
CA ALA A 122 15.48 2.49 3.25
C ALA A 122 16.88 2.38 2.64
N ASP A 123 17.86 3.00 3.29
CA ASP A 123 19.27 2.82 2.96
C ASP A 123 19.70 1.39 3.31
N THR A 124 20.13 0.62 2.31
CA THR A 124 20.49 -0.79 2.49
C THR A 124 21.75 -0.99 3.34
N SER A 125 22.63 0.02 3.43
CA SER A 125 23.84 -0.04 4.26
C SER A 125 23.53 0.08 5.75
N ASN A 126 22.39 0.69 6.10
CA ASN A 126 21.96 0.90 7.48
C ASN A 126 20.42 0.86 7.59
N GLU A 127 19.85 -0.26 7.14
CA GLU A 127 18.40 -0.44 6.95
C GLU A 127 17.61 -0.08 8.22
N LYS A 128 18.11 -0.49 9.39
CA LYS A 128 17.43 -0.25 10.66
C LYS A 128 17.34 1.24 11.01
N GLU A 129 18.46 1.96 11.06
CA GLU A 129 18.47 3.37 11.45
C GLU A 129 17.76 4.23 10.39
N SER A 130 17.91 3.87 9.12
CA SER A 130 17.19 4.52 8.01
C SER A 130 15.67 4.42 8.18
N ILE A 131 15.15 3.23 8.51
CA ILE A 131 13.70 3.04 8.75
C ILE A 131 13.24 3.74 10.04
N GLU A 132 14.07 3.80 11.09
CA GLU A 132 13.75 4.56 12.31
C GLU A 132 13.53 6.04 12.01
N GLN A 133 14.44 6.64 11.24
CA GLN A 133 14.35 8.03 10.82
C GLN A 133 13.17 8.26 9.87
N LEU A 134 13.00 7.39 8.87
CA LEU A 134 11.89 7.43 7.91
C LEU A 134 10.53 7.40 8.62
N MET A 135 10.33 6.48 9.58
CA MET A 135 9.07 6.38 10.32
C MET A 135 8.79 7.61 11.17
N LYS A 136 9.82 8.17 11.83
CA LYS A 136 9.70 9.42 12.60
C LYS A 136 9.27 10.57 11.69
N GLU A 137 9.89 10.71 10.54
CA GLU A 137 9.56 11.77 9.59
C GLU A 137 8.19 11.58 8.93
N LEU A 138 7.83 10.34 8.60
CA LEU A 138 6.52 10.01 8.06
C LEU A 138 5.41 10.31 9.07
N ALA A 139 5.63 10.00 10.36
CA ALA A 139 4.68 10.33 11.43
C ALA A 139 4.56 11.84 11.62
N GLY A 140 5.68 12.56 11.60
CA GLY A 140 5.71 14.02 11.64
C GLY A 140 4.96 14.64 10.47
N LEU A 141 5.20 14.15 9.25
CA LEU A 141 4.53 14.57 8.02
C LEU A 141 3.02 14.33 8.08
N ALA A 142 2.60 13.14 8.53
CA ALA A 142 1.20 12.80 8.65
C ALA A 142 0.47 13.75 9.61
N ASN A 143 1.09 14.02 10.77
CA ASN A 143 0.55 14.93 11.77
C ASN A 143 0.52 16.39 11.27
N GLU A 144 1.64 16.87 10.72
CA GLU A 144 1.79 18.24 10.20
C GLU A 144 0.73 18.56 9.14
N LEU A 145 0.52 17.65 8.19
CA LEU A 145 -0.41 17.84 7.08
C LEU A 145 -1.84 17.39 7.40
N ASN A 146 -2.06 16.79 8.58
CA ASN A 146 -3.34 16.21 8.98
C ASN A 146 -3.88 15.19 7.94
N ILE A 147 -3.00 14.31 7.48
CA ILE A 147 -3.25 13.24 6.50
C ILE A 147 -3.19 11.86 7.16
N MET A 148 -3.81 10.87 6.55
CA MET A 148 -3.71 9.46 6.95
C MET A 148 -2.80 8.73 5.98
N VAL A 149 -1.87 7.92 6.49
CA VAL A 149 -0.98 7.12 5.64
C VAL A 149 -1.14 5.64 5.98
N HIS A 150 -1.64 4.88 5.01
CA HIS A 150 -1.57 3.42 4.99
C HIS A 150 -0.25 3.03 4.33
N PHE A 151 0.58 2.24 5.01
CA PHE A 151 1.85 1.80 4.44
C PHE A 151 2.05 0.30 4.60
N VAL A 152 2.68 -0.29 3.60
CA VAL A 152 3.09 -1.70 3.61
C VAL A 152 4.55 -1.79 4.06
N SER A 153 4.84 -2.74 4.92
CA SER A 153 6.21 -3.17 5.19
C SER A 153 6.38 -4.66 4.88
N HIS A 154 7.55 -5.03 4.38
CA HIS A 154 7.92 -6.43 4.24
C HIS A 154 8.03 -7.09 5.61
N LEU A 155 7.80 -8.40 5.64
CA LEU A 155 7.99 -9.20 6.82
C LEU A 155 9.35 -9.91 6.77
N SER A 156 10.04 -9.98 7.91
CA SER A 156 11.14 -10.91 8.10
C SER A 156 10.62 -12.34 8.21
N THR A 157 11.44 -13.31 7.86
CA THR A 157 11.11 -14.73 8.03
C THR A 157 10.77 -15.04 9.50
N PRO A 158 9.59 -15.65 9.78
CA PRO A 158 9.20 -15.99 11.13
C PRO A 158 9.96 -17.21 11.65
N GLU A 159 9.96 -17.38 12.97
CA GLU A 159 10.35 -18.66 13.59
C GLU A 159 9.15 -19.62 13.50
N GLY A 160 9.34 -20.78 12.88
CA GLY A 160 8.29 -21.79 12.71
C GLY A 160 7.61 -21.74 11.35
N LYS A 161 6.27 -21.72 11.33
CA LYS A 161 5.47 -21.78 10.09
C LYS A 161 5.65 -20.50 9.26
N SER A 162 5.91 -20.65 7.97
CA SER A 162 6.06 -19.53 7.04
C SER A 162 4.76 -18.73 6.89
N HIS A 163 4.85 -17.44 6.58
CA HIS A 163 3.65 -16.60 6.39
C HIS A 163 2.80 -17.04 5.19
N GLU A 164 3.46 -17.56 4.17
CA GLU A 164 2.85 -18.07 2.94
C GLU A 164 2.02 -19.35 3.18
N GLU A 165 2.30 -20.07 4.27
CA GLU A 165 1.60 -21.29 4.67
C GLU A 165 0.68 -21.06 5.87
N GLY A 166 0.25 -19.83 6.13
CA GLY A 166 -0.65 -19.51 7.25
C GLY A 166 0.06 -19.35 8.60
N GLY A 167 1.35 -18.98 8.57
CA GLY A 167 2.10 -18.58 9.76
C GLY A 167 1.67 -17.20 10.28
N ARG A 168 1.47 -17.10 11.59
CA ARG A 168 0.96 -15.89 12.25
C ARG A 168 1.87 -14.67 12.07
N VAL A 169 1.31 -13.54 11.64
CA VAL A 169 2.00 -12.25 11.57
C VAL A 169 2.04 -11.62 12.96
N MET A 170 3.25 -11.28 13.41
CA MET A 170 3.50 -10.62 14.69
C MET A 170 4.20 -9.29 14.45
N ILE A 171 4.07 -8.36 15.39
CA ILE A 171 4.75 -7.05 15.34
C ILE A 171 6.25 -7.21 15.11
N LYS A 172 6.88 -8.22 15.76
CA LYS A 172 8.31 -8.51 15.60
C LYS A 172 8.73 -8.91 14.18
N HIS A 173 7.77 -9.29 13.33
CA HIS A 173 8.05 -9.69 11.95
C HIS A 173 8.11 -8.51 10.98
N PHE A 174 7.64 -7.31 11.34
CA PHE A 174 7.77 -6.16 10.46
C PHE A 174 9.25 -5.83 10.27
N LYS A 175 9.75 -5.99 9.03
CA LYS A 175 11.18 -5.97 8.72
C LYS A 175 11.75 -4.58 8.93
N GLY A 176 13.02 -4.53 9.34
CA GLY A 176 13.84 -3.34 9.31
C GLY A 176 13.95 -2.65 10.66
N SER A 177 12.83 -2.31 11.31
CA SER A 177 12.90 -1.70 12.65
C SER A 177 11.65 -1.88 13.50
N ARG A 178 11.86 -1.99 14.83
CA ARG A 178 10.79 -1.90 15.85
C ARG A 178 10.08 -0.53 15.82
N ALA A 179 10.70 0.49 15.26
CA ALA A 179 10.09 1.81 15.09
C ALA A 179 8.80 1.76 14.28
N ILE A 180 8.63 0.77 13.40
CA ILE A 180 7.35 0.56 12.70
C ILE A 180 6.24 0.36 13.73
N GLY A 181 6.43 -0.51 14.72
CA GLY A 181 5.42 -0.73 15.76
C GLY A 181 5.24 0.45 16.72
N PHE A 182 6.29 1.26 16.92
CA PHE A 182 6.22 2.44 17.79
C PHE A 182 5.46 3.61 17.15
N TRP A 183 5.69 3.88 15.86
CA TRP A 183 5.10 5.02 15.16
C TRP A 183 3.75 4.71 14.50
N SER A 184 3.36 3.43 14.42
CA SER A 184 2.06 3.03 13.88
C SER A 184 0.98 3.08 14.94
N TYR A 185 -0.15 3.69 14.60
CA TYR A 185 -1.32 3.74 15.48
C TYR A 185 -2.11 2.43 15.40
N PHE A 186 -2.17 1.86 14.19
CA PHE A 186 -2.74 0.55 13.94
C PHE A 186 -1.78 -0.30 13.11
N MET A 187 -1.80 -1.60 13.39
CA MET A 187 -1.04 -2.59 12.64
C MET A 187 -1.96 -3.74 12.26
N PHE A 188 -1.94 -4.09 10.98
CA PHE A 188 -2.76 -5.15 10.40
C PHE A 188 -1.86 -6.23 9.82
N GLY A 189 -2.10 -7.49 10.23
CA GLY A 189 -1.49 -8.67 9.65
C GLY A 189 -2.48 -9.36 8.73
N LEU A 190 -2.10 -9.62 7.48
CA LEU A 190 -2.90 -10.49 6.58
C LEU A 190 -2.23 -11.87 6.53
N GLU A 191 -3.04 -12.90 6.74
CA GLU A 191 -2.62 -14.29 6.84
C GLU A 191 -3.47 -15.14 5.89
N ARG A 192 -2.82 -16.04 5.16
CA ARG A 192 -3.46 -17.00 4.26
C ARG A 192 -2.54 -18.19 4.06
N ASN A 193 -3.11 -19.37 3.84
CA ASN A 193 -2.35 -20.60 3.59
C ASN A 193 -2.38 -20.97 2.10
N GLN A 194 -1.34 -20.62 1.35
CA GLN A 194 -1.26 -20.89 -0.09
C GLN A 194 -1.07 -22.38 -0.42
N GLN A 195 -0.68 -23.19 0.55
CA GLN A 195 -0.43 -24.63 0.41
C GLN A 195 -1.52 -25.48 1.09
N ALA A 196 -2.63 -24.87 1.54
CA ALA A 196 -3.74 -25.62 2.13
C ALA A 196 -4.28 -26.65 1.13
N GLU A 197 -4.57 -27.87 1.59
CA GLU A 197 -5.17 -28.91 0.75
C GLU A 197 -6.59 -28.50 0.32
N ASP A 198 -7.36 -27.92 1.23
CA ASP A 198 -8.68 -27.35 0.94
C ASP A 198 -8.54 -26.05 0.13
N VAL A 199 -9.18 -26.02 -1.03
CA VAL A 199 -9.22 -24.85 -1.91
C VAL A 199 -9.84 -23.65 -1.20
N ASN A 200 -10.85 -23.85 -0.34
CA ASN A 200 -11.50 -22.76 0.39
C ASN A 200 -10.54 -22.10 1.37
N GLU A 201 -9.76 -22.89 2.12
CA GLU A 201 -8.69 -22.39 2.99
C GLU A 201 -7.57 -21.74 2.16
N ARG A 202 -7.34 -22.25 0.93
CA ARG A 202 -6.33 -21.68 0.03
C ARG A 202 -6.76 -20.35 -0.58
N VAL A 203 -8.03 -20.00 -0.64
CA VAL A 203 -8.52 -18.74 -1.25
C VAL A 203 -9.13 -17.75 -0.27
N SER A 204 -9.36 -18.17 0.99
CA SER A 204 -9.69 -17.29 2.12
C SER A 204 -8.51 -16.42 2.53
#